data_AF-A0D3C7-F1
#
_entry.id   AF-A0D3C7-F1
#
_cell.length_a   1.000
_cell.length_b   1.000
_cell.length_c   1.000
_cell.angle_alpha   90.00
_cell.angle_beta   90.00
_cell.angle_gamma   90.00
#
_symmetry.space_group_name_H-M   'P 1'
#
loop_
_entity.id
_entity.type
_entity.pdbx_description
1 polymer ?
#
loop_
_entity_poly.entity_id
_entity_poly.type
_entity_poly.pdbx_seq_one_letter_code
_entity_poly.pdbx_strand_id
1 'polypeptide(L)'
;MYDFSEEAQTDKQNVQQDGFQGDQIAASEAFSYETSTQPITLNIYVSPEQQQRKDKLRILEDERIAQIREKDQQERLLKQQKKQKGLEFFQEFKKQQEMEITQRRSQNKQQQEIWNENQKNRNQYKNSWDQIASNIALKDGEYPGEKDVTKMRQAILNKRIDLTK
;
A
#
# COMPACT_ATOMS: atom_id res chain seq x y z
N MET A 1 -14.16 32.67 -11.59
CA MET A 1 -15.28 31.77 -11.95
C MET A 1 -14.89 31.06 -13.22
N TYR A 2 -14.52 29.80 -13.11
CA TYR A 2 -14.48 28.84 -14.21
C TYR A 2 -14.99 27.54 -13.60
N ASP A 3 -16.18 27.13 -14.04
CA ASP A 3 -16.79 25.84 -13.75
C ASP A 3 -15.93 24.73 -14.36
N PHE A 4 -15.62 23.70 -13.56
CA PHE A 4 -15.04 22.46 -14.05
C PHE A 4 -15.81 21.31 -13.42
N SER A 5 -17.01 21.10 -13.95
CA SER A 5 -17.88 19.97 -13.62
C SER A 5 -17.58 18.80 -14.57
N GLU A 6 -17.39 17.64 -13.95
CA GLU A 6 -17.69 16.28 -14.40
C GLU A 6 -17.52 15.90 -15.88
N GLU A 7 -16.52 15.05 -16.14
CA GLU A 7 -16.71 13.88 -17.00
C GLU A 7 -16.06 12.65 -16.35
N ALA A 8 -16.91 11.77 -15.81
CA ALA A 8 -16.54 10.41 -15.46
C ALA A 8 -16.45 9.58 -16.74
N GLN A 9 -15.24 9.40 -17.27
CA GLN A 9 -14.99 8.46 -18.37
C GLN A 9 -14.81 7.05 -17.79
N THR A 10 -15.81 6.20 -18.01
CA THR A 10 -15.72 4.75 -17.85
C THR A 10 -14.95 4.17 -19.02
N ASP A 11 -13.65 3.95 -18.86
CA ASP A 11 -12.87 3.14 -19.79
C ASP A 11 -13.15 1.66 -19.56
N LYS A 12 -13.92 1.10 -20.50
CA LYS A 12 -13.96 -0.33 -20.77
C LYS A 12 -12.94 -0.64 -21.87
N GLN A 13 -12.38 -1.85 -21.80
CA GLN A 13 -11.42 -2.49 -22.71
C GLN A 13 -9.96 -2.09 -22.38
N ASN A 14 -8.99 -2.99 -22.26
CA ASN A 14 -8.80 -4.27 -22.91
C ASN A 14 -7.75 -5.04 -22.07
N VAL A 15 -8.18 -6.03 -21.27
CA VAL A 15 -7.23 -6.94 -20.61
C VAL A 15 -6.86 -8.00 -21.64
N GLN A 16 -5.62 -7.94 -22.10
CA GLN A 16 -4.94 -8.99 -22.83
C GLN A 16 -5.26 -10.36 -22.23
N GLN A 17 -6.03 -11.15 -22.98
CA GLN A 17 -6.01 -12.59 -22.87
C GLN A 17 -4.64 -13.03 -23.37
N ASP A 18 -3.72 -13.30 -22.45
CA ASP A 18 -2.53 -14.07 -22.79
C ASP A 18 -2.98 -15.45 -23.27
N GLY A 19 -2.59 -15.74 -24.50
CA GLY A 19 -2.86 -16.99 -25.19
C GLY A 19 -2.18 -18.16 -24.50
N PHE A 20 -3.01 -19.10 -24.05
CA PHE A 20 -2.64 -20.51 -24.01
C PHE A 20 -3.78 -21.27 -24.71
N GLN A 21 -3.83 -21.11 -26.04
CA GLN A 21 -4.57 -22.00 -26.92
C GLN A 21 -3.58 -22.93 -27.61
N GLY A 22 -3.88 -24.22 -27.56
CA GLY A 22 -3.50 -25.17 -28.59
C GLY A 22 -2.14 -25.83 -28.39
N ASP A 23 -2.06 -26.80 -27.48
CA ASP A 23 -1.40 -28.09 -27.73
C ASP A 23 -1.48 -28.96 -26.47
N GLN A 24 -2.65 -29.52 -26.20
CA GLN A 24 -2.81 -30.73 -25.36
C GLN A 24 -4.20 -31.37 -25.38
N ILE A 25 -5.04 -31.08 -26.39
CA ILE A 25 -6.29 -31.83 -26.63
C ILE A 25 -6.06 -32.72 -27.85
N ALA A 26 -5.16 -33.69 -27.72
CA ALA A 26 -4.94 -34.74 -28.73
C ALA A 26 -4.47 -36.06 -28.11
N ALA A 27 -4.67 -36.26 -26.79
CA ALA A 27 -4.41 -37.53 -26.12
C ALA A 27 -5.69 -38.23 -25.65
N SER A 28 -6.84 -37.54 -25.64
CA SER A 28 -8.12 -38.09 -25.20
C SER A 28 -9.03 -38.57 -26.35
N GLU A 29 -8.73 -38.24 -27.60
CA GLU A 29 -9.54 -38.63 -28.77
C GLU A 29 -9.03 -39.88 -29.52
N ALA A 30 -7.84 -40.41 -29.18
CA ALA A 30 -7.30 -41.63 -29.81
C ALA A 30 -7.84 -42.95 -29.20
N PHE A 31 -8.81 -42.89 -28.30
CA PHE A 31 -9.40 -44.06 -27.63
C PHE A 31 -10.93 -44.04 -27.60
N SER A 32 -11.57 -43.51 -28.64
CA SER A 32 -13.01 -43.71 -28.87
C SER A 32 -13.29 -45.05 -29.53
N TYR A 33 -13.08 -46.14 -28.78
CA TYR A 33 -13.80 -47.38 -29.05
C TYR A 33 -15.07 -47.34 -28.20
N GLU A 34 -16.19 -46.97 -28.81
CA GLU A 34 -17.53 -47.23 -28.26
C GLU A 34 -17.72 -48.74 -28.15
N THR A 35 -17.23 -49.32 -27.07
CA THR A 35 -17.71 -50.62 -26.61
C THR A 35 -18.95 -50.33 -25.78
N SER A 36 -20.11 -50.55 -26.40
CA SER A 36 -21.39 -50.76 -25.70
C SER A 36 -21.21 -51.94 -24.74
N THR A 37 -20.68 -51.66 -23.55
CA THR A 37 -20.68 -52.58 -22.42
C THR A 37 -22.08 -52.55 -21.83
N GLN A 38 -22.94 -53.39 -22.38
CA GLN A 38 -24.14 -53.81 -21.68
C GLN A 38 -23.71 -54.25 -20.28
N PRO A 39 -24.31 -53.73 -19.19
CA PRO A 39 -23.95 -54.19 -17.85
C PRO A 39 -24.34 -55.67 -17.77
N ILE A 40 -23.35 -56.55 -17.87
CA ILE A 40 -23.55 -57.97 -17.60
C ILE A 40 -23.84 -58.04 -16.11
N THR A 41 -25.12 -58.12 -15.74
CA THR A 41 -25.55 -58.44 -14.39
C THR A 41 -25.29 -59.92 -14.14
N LEU A 42 -24.01 -60.27 -14.00
CA LEU A 42 -23.63 -61.50 -13.33
C LEU A 42 -24.06 -61.35 -11.88
N ASN A 43 -25.11 -62.06 -11.48
CA ASN A 43 -25.36 -62.35 -10.07
C ASN A 43 -24.23 -63.24 -9.57
N ILE A 44 -23.07 -62.63 -9.34
CA ILE A 44 -21.93 -63.24 -8.68
C ILE A 44 -22.38 -63.43 -7.24
N TYR A 45 -22.60 -64.68 -6.85
CA TYR A 45 -22.88 -65.05 -5.47
C TYR A 45 -21.60 -64.80 -4.66
N VAL A 46 -21.48 -63.59 -4.11
CA VAL A 46 -20.35 -63.20 -3.26
C VAL A 46 -20.56 -63.86 -1.90
N SER A 47 -19.56 -64.60 -1.43
CA SER A 47 -19.61 -65.19 -0.08
C SER A 47 -19.81 -64.08 0.96
N PRO A 48 -20.61 -64.29 2.03
CA PRO A 48 -20.84 -63.28 3.08
C PRO A 48 -19.54 -62.67 3.64
N GLU A 49 -18.46 -63.46 3.72
CA GLU A 49 -17.14 -63.01 4.15
C GLU A 49 -16.48 -62.03 3.15
N GLN A 50 -16.61 -62.31 1.84
CA GLN A 50 -16.10 -61.43 0.78
C GLN A 50 -16.87 -60.11 0.73
N GLN A 51 -18.18 -60.16 0.97
CA GLN A 51 -19.01 -58.97 1.07
C GLN A 51 -18.58 -58.08 2.24
N GLN A 52 -18.36 -58.66 3.43
CA GLN A 52 -17.84 -57.93 4.59
C GLN A 52 -16.46 -57.30 4.34
N ARG A 53 -15.57 -58.01 3.63
CA ARG A 53 -14.25 -57.47 3.27
C ARG A 53 -14.38 -56.27 2.32
N LYS A 54 -15.28 -56.36 1.34
CA LYS A 54 -15.57 -55.27 0.41
C LYS A 54 -16.15 -54.05 1.14
N ASP A 55 -17.09 -54.26 2.06
CA ASP A 55 -17.70 -53.18 2.83
C ASP A 55 -16.68 -52.50 3.76
N LYS A 56 -15.79 -53.26 4.40
CA LYS A 56 -14.67 -52.69 5.18
C LYS A 56 -13.73 -51.82 4.32
N LEU A 57 -13.36 -52.29 3.14
CA LEU A 57 -12.52 -51.51 2.22
C LEU A 57 -13.21 -50.24 1.74
N ARG A 58 -14.52 -50.31 1.49
CA ARG A 58 -15.33 -49.14 1.13
C ARG A 58 -15.34 -48.10 2.25
N ILE A 59 -15.56 -48.53 3.50
CA ILE A 59 -15.54 -47.63 4.66
C ILE A 59 -14.18 -46.93 4.79
N LEU A 60 -13.07 -47.67 4.65
CA LEU A 60 -11.73 -47.09 4.72
C LEU A 60 -11.45 -46.07 3.60
N GLU A 61 -11.94 -46.34 2.39
CA GLU A 61 -11.80 -45.40 1.27
C GLU A 61 -12.67 -44.16 1.47
N ASP A 62 -13.91 -44.33 1.94
CA ASP A 62 -14.82 -43.23 2.26
C ASP A 62 -14.23 -42.34 3.37
N GLU A 63 -13.62 -42.92 4.40
CA GLU A 63 -12.89 -42.19 5.45
C GLU A 63 -11.69 -41.42 4.89
N ARG A 64 -10.91 -42.04 4.00
CA ARG A 64 -9.77 -41.37 3.35
C ARG A 64 -10.22 -40.18 2.51
N ILE A 65 -11.29 -40.34 1.73
CA ILE A 65 -11.86 -39.27 0.91
C ILE A 65 -12.39 -38.14 1.81
N ALA A 66 -13.03 -38.48 2.93
CA ALA A 66 -13.51 -37.49 3.89
C ALA A 66 -12.34 -36.66 4.47
N GLN A 67 -11.23 -37.29 4.84
CA GLN A 67 -10.04 -36.58 5.33
C GLN A 67 -9.42 -35.66 4.27
N ILE A 68 -9.39 -36.09 3.01
CA ILE A 68 -8.89 -35.23 1.91
C ILE A 68 -9.79 -34.01 1.74
N ARG A 69 -11.12 -34.21 1.71
CA ARG A 69 -12.08 -33.10 1.60
C ARG A 69 -11.97 -32.11 2.76
N GLU A 70 -11.77 -32.62 3.97
CA GLU A 70 -11.59 -31.76 5.14
C GLU A 70 -10.33 -30.89 5.00
N LYS A 71 -9.20 -31.49 4.59
CA LYS A 71 -7.95 -30.75 4.36
C LYS A 71 -8.10 -29.69 3.26
N ASP A 72 -8.77 -30.03 2.16
CA ASP A 72 -9.04 -29.09 1.07
C ASP A 72 -9.90 -27.90 1.55
N GLN A 73 -10.90 -28.16 2.38
CA GLN A 73 -11.74 -27.11 2.97
C GLN A 73 -10.92 -26.21 3.90
N GLN A 74 -10.10 -26.79 4.77
CA GLN A 74 -9.22 -26.04 5.66
C GLN A 74 -8.23 -25.17 4.87
N GLU A 75 -7.61 -25.71 3.81
CA GLU A 75 -6.71 -24.95 2.96
C GLU A 75 -7.41 -23.78 2.26
N ARG A 76 -8.62 -23.99 1.73
CA ARG A 76 -9.43 -22.92 1.13
C ARG A 76 -9.74 -21.81 2.13
N LEU A 77 -10.14 -22.17 3.35
CA LEU A 77 -10.40 -21.20 4.42
C LEU A 77 -9.14 -20.40 4.76
N LEU A 78 -7.99 -21.07 4.91
CA LEU A 78 -6.72 -20.41 5.19
C LEU A 78 -6.30 -19.47 4.06
N LYS A 79 -6.47 -19.87 2.80
CA LYS A 79 -6.20 -19.01 1.63
C LYS A 79 -7.10 -17.77 1.63
N GLN A 80 -8.40 -17.93 1.92
CA GLN A 80 -9.33 -16.82 2.00
C GLN A 80 -8.96 -15.85 3.14
N GLN A 81 -8.65 -16.38 4.33
CA GLN A 81 -8.21 -15.57 5.47
C GLN A 81 -6.92 -14.81 5.17
N LYS A 82 -5.92 -15.46 4.55
CA LYS A 82 -4.68 -14.79 4.14
C LYS A 82 -4.93 -13.68 3.13
N LYS A 83 -5.79 -13.92 2.15
CA LYS A 83 -6.18 -12.90 1.16
C LYS A 83 -6.87 -11.71 1.84
N GLN A 84 -7.80 -11.96 2.76
CA GLN A 84 -8.50 -10.92 3.50
C GLN A 84 -7.54 -10.09 4.35
N LYS A 85 -6.66 -10.73 5.13
CA LYS A 85 -5.63 -10.04 5.91
C LYS A 85 -4.70 -9.20 5.04
N GLY A 86 -4.33 -9.72 3.86
CA GLY A 86 -3.53 -8.97 2.90
C GLY A 86 -4.23 -7.71 2.40
N LEU A 87 -5.54 -7.78 2.13
CA LEU A 87 -6.34 -6.63 1.74
C LEU A 87 -6.48 -5.61 2.87
N GLU A 88 -6.74 -6.07 4.09
CA GLU A 88 -6.82 -5.21 5.28
C GLU A 88 -5.50 -4.46 5.50
N PHE A 89 -4.37 -5.17 5.48
CA PHE A 89 -3.05 -4.56 5.60
C PHE A 89 -2.78 -3.54 4.49
N PHE A 90 -3.13 -3.87 3.24
CA PHE A 90 -2.94 -2.95 2.12
C PHE A 90 -3.77 -1.68 2.26
N GLN A 91 -5.02 -1.78 2.71
CA GLN A 91 -5.88 -0.63 2.96
C GLN A 91 -5.35 0.25 4.10
N GLU A 92 -4.89 -0.37 5.18
CA GLU A 92 -4.30 0.35 6.30
C GLU A 92 -3.02 1.09 5.88
N PHE A 93 -2.13 0.41 5.15
CA PHE A 93 -0.91 1.00 4.61
C PHE A 93 -1.21 2.19 3.69
N LYS A 94 -2.18 2.05 2.79
CA LYS A 94 -2.61 3.14 1.91
C LYS A 94 -3.11 4.34 2.71
N LYS A 95 -3.94 4.10 3.73
CA LYS A 95 -4.46 5.16 4.61
C LYS A 95 -3.34 5.87 5.37
N GLN A 96 -2.36 5.12 5.90
CA GLN A 96 -1.20 5.69 6.58
C GLN A 96 -0.38 6.56 5.62
N GLN A 97 -0.11 6.09 4.41
CA GLN A 97 0.59 6.89 3.40
C GLN A 97 -0.16 8.18 3.04
N GLU A 98 -1.47 8.11 2.80
CA GLU A 98 -2.27 9.29 2.46
C GLU A 98 -2.24 10.33 3.59
N MET A 99 -2.27 9.87 4.85
CA MET A 99 -2.15 10.73 6.03
C MET A 99 -0.78 11.39 6.09
N GLU A 100 0.31 10.63 5.92
CA GLU A 100 1.67 11.17 5.90
C GLU A 100 1.88 12.19 4.78
N ILE A 101 1.38 11.91 3.58
CA ILE A 101 1.46 12.84 2.44
C ILE A 101 0.71 14.12 2.75
N THR A 102 -0.49 14.01 3.34
CA THR A 102 -1.31 15.17 3.72
C THR A 102 -0.62 16.01 4.79
N GLN A 103 -0.01 15.36 5.79
CA GLN A 103 0.75 16.04 6.83
C GLN A 103 2.00 16.73 6.27
N ARG A 104 2.75 16.09 5.37
CA ARG A 104 3.90 16.73 4.71
C ARG A 104 3.47 17.92 3.87
N ARG A 105 2.36 17.80 3.14
CA ARG A 105 1.80 18.92 2.36
C ARG A 105 1.41 20.10 3.24
N SER A 106 0.77 19.85 4.39
CA SER A 106 0.39 20.93 5.32
C SER A 106 1.61 21.60 5.95
N GLN A 107 2.61 20.81 6.37
CA GLN A 107 3.88 21.34 6.90
C GLN A 107 4.63 22.17 5.87
N ASN A 108 4.74 21.69 4.62
CA ASN A 108 5.40 22.44 3.55
C ASN A 108 4.65 23.73 3.24
N LYS A 109 3.32 23.72 3.24
CA LYS A 109 2.51 24.93 3.06
C LYS A 109 2.77 25.94 4.18
N GLN A 110 2.78 25.49 5.44
CA GLN A 110 3.05 26.35 6.58
C GLN A 110 4.48 26.93 6.54
N GLN A 111 5.47 26.12 6.19
CA GLN A 111 6.85 26.60 6.01
C GLN A 111 6.96 27.63 4.88
N GLN A 112 6.24 27.42 3.77
CA GLN A 112 6.19 28.37 2.68
C GLN A 112 5.52 29.68 3.09
N GLU A 113 4.45 29.62 3.89
CA GLU A 113 3.79 30.81 4.45
C GLU A 113 4.73 31.60 5.36
N ILE A 114 5.43 30.92 6.28
CA ILE A 114 6.45 31.54 7.14
C ILE A 114 7.58 32.16 6.31
N TRP A 115 8.05 31.46 5.27
CA TRP A 115 9.08 31.98 4.38
C TRP A 115 8.61 33.23 3.64
N ASN A 116 7.38 33.20 3.10
CA ASN A 116 6.78 34.35 2.42
C ASN A 116 6.58 35.54 3.38
N GLU A 117 6.16 35.30 4.61
CA GLU A 117 6.02 36.33 5.65
C GLU A 117 7.38 36.93 6.00
N ASN A 118 8.41 36.11 6.20
CA ASN A 118 9.77 36.57 6.43
C ASN A 118 10.32 37.39 5.25
N GLN A 119 10.01 37.03 4.00
CA GLN A 119 10.37 37.82 2.82
C GLN A 119 9.64 39.18 2.79
N LYS A 120 8.34 39.20 3.12
CA LYS A 120 7.59 40.46 3.23
C LYS A 120 8.17 41.37 4.30
N ASN A 121 8.45 40.83 5.48
CA ASN A 121 9.06 41.57 6.59
C ASN A 121 10.44 42.11 6.20
N ARG A 122 11.26 41.33 5.47
CA ARG A 122 12.56 41.80 4.94
C ARG A 122 12.42 43.03 4.04
N ASN A 123 11.42 43.05 3.18
CA ASN A 123 11.16 44.19 2.27
C ASN A 123 10.49 45.38 2.99
N GLN A 124 10.01 45.20 4.21
CA GLN A 124 9.33 46.22 5.01
C GLN A 124 10.32 47.08 5.82
N TYR A 125 11.55 46.61 6.03
CA TYR A 125 12.61 47.41 6.63
C TYR A 125 13.02 48.53 5.66
N LYS A 126 12.56 49.75 5.95
CA LYS A 126 12.93 50.95 5.19
C LYS A 126 14.41 51.34 5.38
N ASN A 127 15.04 50.85 6.45
CA ASN A 127 16.43 51.11 6.82
C ASN A 127 17.24 49.81 6.88
N SER A 128 18.31 49.73 6.09
CA SER A 128 19.22 48.60 6.03
C SER A 128 19.88 48.26 7.37
N TRP A 129 20.02 49.23 8.27
CA TRP A 129 20.60 49.02 9.61
C TRP A 129 19.67 48.31 10.58
N ASP A 130 18.35 48.43 10.39
CA ASP A 130 17.38 47.65 11.18
C ASP A 130 17.47 46.16 10.81
N GLN A 131 17.68 45.86 9.54
CA GLN A 131 17.89 44.50 9.04
C GLN A 131 19.23 43.90 9.52
N ILE A 132 20.30 44.71 9.56
CA ILE A 132 21.61 44.27 10.09
C ILE A 132 21.49 44.00 11.59
N ALA A 133 20.83 44.88 12.35
CA ALA A 133 20.63 44.70 13.79
C ALA A 133 19.75 43.47 14.11
N SER A 134 18.74 43.15 13.28
CA SER A 134 17.91 41.97 13.49
C SER A 134 18.60 40.64 13.15
N ASN A 135 19.57 40.65 12.23
CA ASN A 135 20.26 39.44 11.78
C ASN A 135 21.53 39.10 12.59
N ILE A 136 22.01 40.04 13.42
CA ILE A 136 23.18 39.82 14.27
C ILE A 136 22.72 39.41 15.67
N ALA A 137 23.41 38.44 16.26
CA ALA A 137 23.25 38.05 17.66
C ALA A 137 23.73 39.18 18.58
N LEU A 138 22.86 40.16 18.82
CA LEU A 138 23.12 41.34 19.66
C LEU A 138 22.99 41.03 21.16
N LYS A 139 22.40 39.89 21.56
CA LYS A 139 22.29 39.49 22.97
C LYS A 139 23.57 38.88 23.49
N ASP A 140 23.88 39.18 24.76
CA ASP A 140 25.03 38.60 25.46
C ASP A 140 24.83 37.10 25.65
N GLY A 141 25.80 36.31 25.17
CA GLY A 141 25.77 34.83 25.17
C GLY A 141 25.26 34.15 23.90
N GLU A 142 24.72 34.89 22.93
CA GLU A 142 24.14 34.29 21.70
C GLU A 142 25.15 34.15 20.54
N TYR A 143 26.33 34.76 20.65
CA TYR A 143 27.37 34.65 19.63
C TYR A 143 28.18 33.35 19.82
N PRO A 144 28.23 32.44 18.84
CA PRO A 144 28.89 31.14 18.97
C PRO A 144 30.43 31.21 18.84
N GLY A 145 30.99 32.39 18.53
CA GLY A 145 32.43 32.55 18.31
C GLY A 145 33.21 32.93 19.58
N GLU A 146 34.49 32.60 19.60
CA GLU A 146 35.40 32.82 20.74
C GLU A 146 35.85 34.28 20.91
N LYS A 147 35.72 35.12 19.87
CA LYS A 147 36.14 36.53 19.90
C LYS A 147 35.11 37.42 20.60
N ASP A 148 35.60 38.36 21.40
CA ASP A 148 34.77 39.42 21.99
C ASP A 148 34.23 40.37 20.90
N VAL A 149 32.92 40.33 20.71
CA VAL A 149 32.17 41.16 19.76
C VAL A 149 31.40 42.30 20.43
N THR A 150 31.59 42.55 21.73
CA THR A 150 30.81 43.52 22.52
C THR A 150 30.91 44.94 21.95
N LYS A 151 32.13 45.40 21.61
CA LYS A 151 32.33 46.74 21.01
C LYS A 151 31.68 46.87 19.63
N MET A 152 31.71 45.80 18.84
CA MET A 152 31.07 45.76 17.52
C MET A 152 29.54 45.84 17.66
N ARG A 153 28.95 45.11 18.62
CA ARG A 153 27.51 45.17 18.93
C ARG A 153 27.08 46.59 19.31
N GLN A 154 27.85 47.22 20.21
CA GLN A 154 27.58 48.60 20.63
C GLN A 154 27.65 49.58 19.44
N ALA A 155 28.65 49.44 18.57
CA ALA A 155 28.80 50.29 17.39
C ALA A 155 27.62 50.16 16.41
N ILE A 156 27.13 48.95 16.18
CA ILE A 156 25.98 48.68 15.31
C ILE A 156 24.69 49.27 15.90
N LEU A 157 24.48 49.12 17.20
CA LEU A 157 23.32 49.71 17.90
C LEU A 157 23.34 51.24 17.84
N ASN A 158 24.49 51.86 18.09
CA ASN A 158 24.62 53.32 18.00
C ASN A 158 24.37 53.82 16.58
N LYS A 159 24.91 53.13 15.57
CA LYS A 159 24.72 53.51 14.17
C LYS A 159 23.25 53.41 13.72
N ARG A 160 22.50 52.46 14.27
CA ARG A 160 21.05 52.35 14.07
C ARG A 160 20.33 53.57 14.62
N ILE A 161 20.62 53.94 15.87
CA ILE A 161 19.99 55.08 16.56
C ILE A 161 20.25 56.39 15.82
N ASP A 162 21.47 56.59 15.32
CA ASP A 162 21.87 57.80 14.58
C ASP A 162 21.11 57.99 13.26
N LEU A 163 20.68 56.89 12.61
CA LEU A 163 19.97 56.93 11.33
C LEU A 163 18.45 57.02 11.47
N THR A 164 17.92 56.79 12.68
CA THR A 164 16.50 56.90 13.01
C THR A 164 16.14 58.19 13.74
N LYS A 165 17.12 59.02 14.09
CA LYS A 165 16.94 60.41 14.58
C LYS A 165 16.80 61.37 13.40
#